data_AF-A0A1C3XJK9-F1
#
_entry.id   AF-A0A1C3XJK9-F1
#
_cell.length_a   1.000
_cell.length_b   1.000
_cell.length_c   1.000
_cell.angle_alpha   90.00
_cell.angle_beta   90.00
_cell.angle_gamma   90.00
#
_symmetry.space_group_name_H-M   'P 1'
#
loop_
_entity.id
_entity.type
_entity.pdbx_description
1 polymer ?
#
loop_
_entity_poly.entity_id
_entity_poly.type
_entity_poly.pdbx_seq_one_letter_code
_entity_poly.pdbx_strand_id
1 'polypeptide(L)'
;MVPTWNYIAVHAHEPIEFFKDPKRLLQIVTRLTNVHEASRATPWAVSDAPADFIAVQFREIVGVRIPITMVEGKRKMSQNRPAPDRVGVATGLAASKLARDQEVAALIVVQD
;
A
#
# COMPACT_ATOMS: atom_id res chain seq x y z
N MET A 1 6.32 10.84 31.81
CA MET A 1 6.32 10.45 30.38
C MET A 1 5.68 11.58 29.57
N VAL A 2 6.15 11.84 28.35
CA VAL A 2 5.49 12.80 27.42
C VAL A 2 4.72 11.98 26.38
N PRO A 3 3.46 12.33 26.05
CA PRO A 3 2.69 11.65 25.01
C PRO A 3 3.41 11.65 23.65
N THR A 4 3.39 10.51 22.95
CA THR A 4 4.02 10.34 21.63
C THR A 4 3.32 9.23 20.85
N TRP A 5 3.58 9.17 19.54
CA TRP A 5 3.04 8.19 18.61
C TRP A 5 4.12 7.25 18.07
N ASN A 6 3.78 5.97 17.93
CA ASN A 6 4.55 4.97 17.17
C ASN A 6 3.92 4.79 15.79
N TYR A 7 4.76 4.74 14.75
CA TYR A 7 4.31 4.64 13.36
C TYR A 7 5.43 4.16 12.43
N ILE A 8 5.03 3.59 11.29
CA ILE A 8 5.87 3.38 10.13
C ILE A 8 5.26 4.17 8.97
N ALA A 9 6.10 4.88 8.22
CA ALA A 9 5.71 5.56 7.00
C ALA A 9 6.76 5.31 5.92
N VAL A 10 6.30 5.23 4.68
CA VAL A 10 7.14 5.18 3.48
C VAL A 10 6.70 6.35 2.59
N HIS A 11 7.65 7.20 2.23
CA HIS A 11 7.44 8.27 1.27
C HIS A 11 8.17 7.91 -0.02
N ALA A 12 7.44 7.89 -1.12
CA ALA A 12 8.00 7.72 -2.45
C ALA A 12 7.95 9.06 -3.17
N HIS A 13 9.08 9.50 -3.71
CA HIS A 13 9.21 10.81 -4.35
C HIS A 13 9.43 10.60 -5.83
N GLU A 14 8.69 11.35 -6.66
CA GLU A 14 9.00 11.63 -8.07
C GLU A 14 7.92 12.53 -8.67
N PRO A 15 8.23 13.22 -9.79
CA PRO A 15 7.20 13.81 -10.65
C PRO A 15 6.24 12.75 -11.17
N ILE A 16 4.95 13.07 -11.10
CA ILE A 16 3.89 12.22 -11.67
C ILE A 16 3.94 12.33 -13.20
N GLU A 17 3.93 11.19 -13.87
CA GLU A 17 3.76 11.08 -15.32
C GLU A 17 2.31 10.74 -15.65
N PHE A 18 1.67 11.58 -16.45
CA PHE A 18 0.34 11.33 -17.01
C PHE A 18 0.46 10.84 -18.46
N PHE A 19 -0.35 9.85 -18.85
CA PHE A 19 -0.37 9.35 -20.22
C PHE A 19 -1.77 8.92 -20.66
N LYS A 20 -2.02 8.99 -21.97
CA LYS A 20 -3.26 8.54 -22.62
C LYS A 20 -3.04 7.46 -23.67
N ASP A 21 -1.81 6.92 -23.77
CA ASP A 21 -1.47 5.88 -24.74
C ASP A 21 -2.35 4.63 -24.51
N PRO A 22 -3.19 4.23 -25.49
CA PRO A 22 -4.14 3.14 -25.31
C PRO A 22 -3.48 1.78 -25.03
N LYS A 23 -2.26 1.55 -25.54
CA LYS A 23 -1.54 0.28 -25.30
C LYS A 23 -1.07 0.18 -23.86
N ARG A 24 -0.52 1.26 -23.30
CA ARG A 24 -0.13 1.36 -21.88
C ARG A 24 -1.35 1.29 -20.96
N LEU A 25 -2.46 1.92 -21.34
CA LEU A 25 -3.72 1.82 -20.59
C LEU A 25 -4.23 0.39 -20.56
N LEU A 26 -4.24 -0.30 -21.70
CA LEU A 26 -4.61 -1.71 -21.80
C LEU A 26 -3.77 -2.58 -20.86
N GLN A 27 -2.44 -2.42 -20.87
CA GLN A 27 -1.55 -3.19 -19.99
C GLN A 27 -1.90 -3.05 -18.51
N ILE A 28 -2.21 -1.83 -18.04
CA ILE A 28 -2.53 -1.59 -16.63
C ILE A 28 -3.90 -2.14 -16.28
N VAL A 29 -4.91 -1.88 -17.13
CA VAL A 29 -6.28 -2.37 -16.91
C VAL A 29 -6.29 -3.89 -16.91
N THR A 30 -5.64 -4.54 -17.89
CA THR A 30 -5.50 -6.01 -17.91
C THR A 30 -4.83 -6.55 -16.67
N ARG A 31 -3.73 -5.95 -16.21
CA ARG A 31 -3.06 -6.39 -14.98
C ARG A 31 -3.97 -6.25 -13.75
N LEU A 32 -4.70 -5.14 -13.65
CA LEU A 32 -5.62 -4.89 -12.53
C LEU A 32 -6.80 -5.88 -12.55
N THR A 33 -7.40 -6.10 -13.72
CA THR A 33 -8.43 -7.12 -13.93
C THR A 33 -7.93 -8.49 -13.50
N ASN A 34 -6.75 -8.91 -13.95
CA ASN A 34 -6.18 -10.22 -13.58
C ASN A 34 -6.02 -10.36 -12.07
N VAL A 35 -5.57 -9.31 -11.37
CA VAL A 35 -5.41 -9.34 -9.90
C VAL A 35 -6.77 -9.51 -9.20
N HIS A 36 -7.78 -8.77 -9.62
CA HIS A 36 -9.08 -8.77 -8.94
C HIS A 36 -10.02 -9.92 -9.35
N GLU A 37 -9.82 -10.49 -10.54
CA GLU A 37 -10.60 -11.62 -11.04
C GLU A 37 -9.95 -12.98 -10.75
N ALA A 38 -8.69 -13.01 -10.29
CA ALA A 38 -7.93 -14.24 -10.05
C ALA A 38 -8.63 -15.27 -9.13
N SER A 39 -9.42 -14.81 -8.17
CA SER A 39 -10.13 -15.69 -7.23
C SER A 39 -11.49 -16.18 -7.72
N ARG A 40 -11.93 -15.75 -8.91
CA ARG A 40 -13.24 -16.13 -9.47
C ARG A 40 -13.16 -17.51 -10.12
N ALA A 41 -14.24 -18.27 -10.04
CA ALA A 41 -14.36 -19.55 -10.74
C ALA A 41 -14.30 -19.41 -12.28
N THR A 42 -14.74 -18.26 -12.79
CA THR A 42 -14.65 -17.89 -14.21
C THR A 42 -14.12 -16.45 -14.27
N PRO A 43 -12.79 -16.26 -14.29
CA PRO A 43 -12.20 -14.93 -14.34
C PRO A 43 -12.58 -14.21 -15.63
N TRP A 44 -13.09 -12.99 -15.51
CA TRP A 44 -13.33 -12.12 -16.66
C TRP A 44 -12.01 -11.53 -17.16
N ALA A 45 -11.78 -11.55 -18.47
CA ALA A 45 -10.63 -10.92 -19.11
C ALA A 45 -11.05 -9.66 -19.87
N VAL A 46 -10.15 -8.68 -19.95
CA VAL A 46 -10.42 -7.43 -20.72
C VAL A 46 -10.78 -7.72 -22.17
N SER A 47 -10.17 -8.76 -22.76
CA SER A 47 -10.44 -9.23 -24.13
C SER A 47 -11.82 -9.84 -24.34
N ASP A 48 -12.58 -10.11 -23.27
CA ASP A 48 -13.95 -10.60 -23.36
C ASP A 48 -14.92 -9.47 -23.77
N ALA A 49 -14.50 -8.20 -23.65
CA ALA A 49 -15.23 -7.06 -24.18
C ALA A 49 -14.91 -6.81 -25.67
N PRO A 50 -15.89 -6.29 -26.46
CA PRO A 50 -15.65 -5.84 -27.82
C PRO A 50 -14.53 -4.77 -27.91
N ALA A 51 -13.70 -4.84 -28.96
CA ALA A 51 -12.53 -3.97 -29.09
C ALA A 51 -12.88 -2.48 -29.24
N ASP A 52 -13.99 -2.18 -29.92
CA ASP A 52 -14.54 -0.84 -30.07
C ASP A 52 -15.02 -0.27 -28.73
N PHE A 53 -15.67 -1.10 -27.91
CA PHE A 53 -16.06 -0.75 -26.55
C PHE A 53 -14.83 -0.41 -25.69
N ILE A 54 -13.80 -1.27 -25.70
CA ILE A 54 -12.55 -1.01 -24.97
C ILE A 54 -11.91 0.31 -25.41
N ALA A 55 -11.86 0.57 -26.72
CA ALA A 55 -11.30 1.81 -27.26
C ALA A 55 -12.08 3.07 -26.84
N VAL A 56 -13.39 2.98 -26.64
CA VAL A 56 -14.21 4.07 -26.09
C VAL A 56 -13.84 4.32 -24.62
N GLN A 57 -13.80 3.27 -23.80
CA GLN A 57 -13.51 3.39 -22.37
C GLN A 57 -12.13 4.02 -22.11
N PHE A 58 -11.13 3.73 -22.94
CA PHE A 58 -9.79 4.32 -22.79
C PHE A 58 -9.72 5.83 -23.07
N ARG A 59 -10.71 6.41 -23.74
CA ARG A 59 -10.79 7.88 -23.91
C ARG A 59 -11.24 8.59 -22.63
N GLU A 60 -11.94 7.88 -21.75
CA GLU A 60 -12.53 8.41 -20.53
C GLU A 60 -11.61 8.31 -19.31
N ILE A 61 -10.41 7.74 -19.47
CA ILE A 61 -9.44 7.57 -18.38
C ILE A 61 -8.09 8.20 -18.74
N VAL A 62 -7.34 8.56 -17.70
CA VAL A 62 -5.94 8.96 -17.81
C VAL A 62 -5.08 8.01 -16.98
N GLY A 63 -3.99 7.55 -17.58
CA GLY A 63 -3.00 6.75 -16.90
C GLY A 63 -2.11 7.65 -16.04
N VAL A 64 -1.82 7.18 -14.83
CA VAL A 64 -0.93 7.86 -13.88
C VAL A 64 0.21 6.91 -13.53
N ARG A 65 1.44 7.39 -13.65
CA ARG A 65 2.65 6.65 -13.28
C ARG A 65 3.49 7.50 -12.35
N ILE A 66 3.97 6.89 -11.27
CA ILE A 66 4.95 7.48 -10.36
C ILE A 66 6.24 6.67 -10.57
N PRO A 67 7.24 7.18 -11.30
CA PRO A 67 8.47 6.44 -11.62
C PRO A 67 9.45 6.46 -10.44
N ILE A 68 9.04 5.91 -9.29
CA ILE A 68 9.76 6.00 -8.00
C ILE A 68 11.27 5.78 -8.18
N THR A 69 12.08 6.83 -7.94
CA THR A 69 13.54 6.72 -7.89
C THR A 69 14.10 6.92 -6.48
N MET A 70 13.32 7.58 -5.61
CA MET A 70 13.66 7.77 -4.20
C MET A 70 12.56 7.28 -3.28
N VAL A 71 12.96 6.54 -2.24
CA VAL A 71 12.09 6.05 -1.17
C VAL A 71 12.71 6.41 0.17
N GLU A 72 11.93 7.09 1.01
CA GLU A 72 12.28 7.41 2.39
C GLU A 72 11.41 6.61 3.35
N GLY A 73 12.05 5.91 4.30
CA GLY A 73 11.36 5.17 5.35
C GLY A 73 11.50 5.86 6.69
N LYS A 74 10.39 5.99 7.44
CA LYS A 74 10.41 6.38 8.84
C LYS A 74 9.85 5.27 9.70
N ARG A 75 10.62 4.89 10.72
CA ARG A 75 10.20 3.93 11.76
C ARG A 75 10.42 4.51 13.14
N LYS A 76 9.32 4.80 13.83
CA LYS A 76 9.32 5.24 15.24
C LYS A 76 8.52 4.23 16.04
N MET A 77 9.24 3.36 16.76
CA MET A 77 8.70 2.22 17.50
C MET A 77 9.29 2.14 18.91
N SER A 78 9.35 3.29 19.60
CA SER A 78 9.94 3.43 20.94
C SER A 78 11.38 2.88 21.08
N GLN A 79 12.14 2.71 19.99
CA GLN A 79 13.47 2.11 20.03
C GLN A 79 14.51 2.87 20.89
N ASN A 80 14.23 4.13 21.21
CA ASN A 80 15.08 4.95 22.09
C ASN A 80 14.77 4.78 23.58
N ARG A 81 13.88 3.85 23.96
CA ARG A 81 13.50 3.58 25.34
C ARG A 81 14.22 2.33 25.89
N PRO A 82 14.45 2.24 27.21
CA PRO A 82 14.95 1.02 27.85
C PRO A 82 14.04 -0.18 27.58
N ALA A 83 14.59 -1.40 27.63
CA ALA A 83 13.84 -2.62 27.33
C ALA A 83 12.54 -2.80 28.16
N PRO A 84 12.51 -2.53 29.48
CA PRO A 84 11.27 -2.62 30.26
C PRO A 84 10.15 -1.72 29.75
N ASP A 85 10.48 -0.49 29.32
CA ASP A 85 9.52 0.44 28.74
C ASP A 85 8.99 -0.05 27.38
N ARG A 86 9.88 -0.61 26.54
CA ARG A 86 9.46 -1.18 25.24
C ARG A 86 8.51 -2.35 25.43
N VAL A 87 8.81 -3.25 26.37
CA VAL A 87 7.94 -4.38 26.74
C VAL A 87 6.60 -3.86 27.24
N GLY A 88 6.59 -2.89 28.16
CA GLY A 88 5.35 -2.33 28.70
C GLY A 88 4.45 -1.71 27.62
N VAL A 89 5.04 -0.95 26.68
CA VAL A 89 4.29 -0.37 25.56
C VAL A 89 3.76 -1.47 24.63
N ALA A 90 4.57 -2.47 24.28
CA ALA A 90 4.14 -3.58 23.43
C ALA A 90 2.99 -4.37 24.07
N THR A 91 3.10 -4.73 25.35
CA THR A 91 2.04 -5.43 26.08
C THR A 91 0.75 -4.61 26.17
N GLY A 92 0.85 -3.32 26.50
CA GLY A 92 -0.31 -2.44 26.59
C GLY A 92 -1.05 -2.29 25.25
N LEU A 93 -0.30 -2.12 24.16
CA LEU A 93 -0.87 -2.02 22.81
C LEU A 93 -1.47 -3.35 22.32
N ALA A 94 -0.83 -4.49 22.62
CA ALA A 94 -1.35 -5.82 22.27
C ALA A 94 -2.68 -6.14 22.96
N ALA A 95 -2.90 -5.61 24.18
CA ALA A 95 -4.16 -5.78 24.92
C ALA A 95 -5.27 -4.80 24.48
N SER A 96 -4.97 -3.85 23.59
CA SER A 96 -5.97 -2.89 23.09
C SER A 96 -7.04 -3.61 22.25
N LYS A 97 -8.26 -3.05 22.22
CA LYS A 97 -9.34 -3.51 21.34
C LYS A 97 -9.21 -3.00 19.90
N LEU A 98 -8.28 -2.09 19.63
CA LEU A 98 -8.07 -1.51 18.31
C LEU A 98 -7.04 -2.34 17.53
N ALA A 99 -7.42 -2.83 16.35
CA ALA A 99 -6.54 -3.63 15.49
C ALA A 99 -5.21 -2.93 15.17
N ARG A 100 -5.24 -1.62 14.88
CA ARG A 100 -4.03 -0.81 14.63
C ARG A 100 -3.04 -0.82 15.80
N ASP A 101 -3.53 -0.87 17.04
CA ASP A 101 -2.66 -0.85 18.22
C ASP A 101 -1.95 -2.21 18.33
N GLN A 102 -2.68 -3.31 18.07
CA GLN A 102 -2.14 -4.67 18.04
C GLN A 102 -1.10 -4.85 16.92
N GLU A 103 -1.37 -4.31 15.73
CA GLU A 103 -0.41 -4.28 14.62
C GLU A 103 0.89 -3.55 15.01
N VAL A 104 0.78 -2.37 15.65
CA VAL A 104 1.94 -1.62 16.14
C VAL A 104 2.69 -2.40 17.23
N ALA A 105 1.97 -3.07 18.14
CA ALA A 105 2.57 -3.86 19.21
C ALA A 105 3.52 -4.95 18.66
N ALA A 106 3.09 -5.66 17.62
CA ALA A 106 3.88 -6.70 16.96
C ALA A 106 5.16 -6.18 16.31
N LEU A 107 5.24 -4.87 16.05
CA LEU A 107 6.40 -4.22 15.43
C LEU A 107 7.38 -3.64 16.47
N ILE A 108 7.05 -3.62 17.76
CA ILE A 108 7.98 -3.13 18.78
C ILE A 108 9.00 -4.23 19.08
N VAL A 109 10.28 -3.90 18.92
CA VAL A 109 11.38 -4.82 19.19
C VAL A 109 11.63 -4.86 20.69
N VAL A 110 11.35 -6.01 21.31
CA VAL A 110 11.44 -6.24 22.77
C VAL A 110 12.62 -7.12 23.19
N GLN A 111 13.41 -7.62 22.23
CA GLN A 111 14.66 -8.38 22.44
C GLN A 111 15.77 -7.73 21.61
N ASP A 112 17.01 -7.78 22.09
CA ASP A 112 18.19 -7.28 21.35
C ASP A 112 18.73 -8.33 20.36
#